data_AF-A0A523MPX6-F1
#
_entry.id   AF-A0A523MPX6-F1
#
_cell.length_a   1.000
_cell.length_b   1.000
_cell.length_c   1.000
_cell.angle_alpha   90.00
_cell.angle_beta   90.00
_cell.angle_gamma   90.00
#
_symmetry.space_group_name_H-M   'P 1'
#
loop_
_entity.id
_entity.type
_entity.pdbx_description
1 polymer ?
#
loop_
_entity_poly.entity_id
_entity_poly.type
_entity_poly.pdbx_seq_one_letter_code
_entity_poly.pdbx_strand_id
1 'polypeptide(L)'
;MRRESGFETGSVLSRWSPGTFRCTTKSWVSRRSPAVTGADEDIASLVERVAALLMARNVRLATAESCTGGWLAKSLTDLPGSSAWFEFGFVAYGNNAKETLLAVDPLSIERYGAVSREVAIQMAVTARAVSEADIAVAVTGIAGPDGGTPEKPVGTVWLAWDGPDRRASTRLEHYVGDRRAVRRQALLAALTGLLRQLADG
;
A
#
# COMPACT_ATOMS: atom_id res chain seq x y z
N MET A 1 -1.65 -31.53 -43.97
CA MET A 1 -0.83 -30.31 -43.82
C MET A 1 -1.69 -29.16 -44.31
N ARG A 2 -2.17 -28.19 -43.54
CA ARG A 2 -1.80 -27.63 -42.23
C ARG A 2 -3.08 -27.49 -41.39
N ARG A 3 -2.99 -27.69 -40.07
CA ARG A 3 -4.01 -27.20 -39.12
C ARG A 3 -3.53 -25.83 -38.66
N GLU A 4 -4.31 -24.80 -38.94
CA GLU A 4 -4.18 -23.50 -38.27
C GLU A 4 -4.89 -23.62 -36.93
N SER A 5 -4.12 -23.64 -35.85
CA SER A 5 -4.64 -23.51 -34.48
C SER A 5 -4.78 -22.03 -34.17
N GLY A 6 -6.01 -21.56 -34.12
CA GLY A 6 -6.34 -20.22 -33.64
C GLY A 6 -5.88 -20.01 -32.20
N PHE A 7 -5.22 -18.89 -31.95
CA PHE A 7 -4.98 -18.38 -30.62
C PHE A 7 -6.28 -17.71 -30.15
N GLU A 8 -7.09 -18.41 -29.37
CA GLU A 8 -8.19 -17.78 -28.63
C GLU A 8 -7.61 -16.96 -27.50
N THR A 9 -7.65 -15.64 -27.64
CA THR A 9 -7.42 -14.70 -26.53
C THR A 9 -8.62 -14.76 -25.59
N GLY A 10 -8.60 -15.72 -24.67
CA GLY A 10 -9.50 -15.74 -23.52
C GLY A 10 -9.26 -14.48 -22.69
N SER A 11 -10.25 -13.57 -22.65
CA SER A 11 -10.25 -12.38 -21.82
C SER A 11 -10.15 -12.76 -20.33
N VAL A 12 -8.96 -12.57 -19.75
CA VAL A 12 -8.67 -12.76 -18.30
C VAL A 12 -9.41 -11.74 -17.41
N LEU A 13 -10.12 -10.77 -17.98
CA LEU A 13 -10.74 -9.64 -17.26
C LEU A 13 -12.13 -9.93 -16.66
N SER A 14 -12.67 -11.15 -16.74
CA SER A 14 -14.06 -11.43 -16.35
C SER A 14 -14.29 -11.74 -14.85
N ARG A 15 -13.25 -11.76 -14.01
CA ARG A 15 -13.39 -12.11 -12.58
C ARG A 15 -13.65 -10.95 -11.63
N TRP A 16 -13.53 -9.71 -12.08
CA TRP A 16 -13.67 -8.54 -11.22
C TRP A 16 -14.76 -7.61 -11.75
N SER A 17 -15.88 -7.56 -11.02
CA SER A 17 -16.89 -6.50 -11.17
C SER A 17 -16.70 -5.51 -10.01
N PRO A 18 -16.67 -4.20 -10.24
CA PRO A 18 -16.61 -3.20 -9.18
C PRO A 18 -17.91 -3.23 -8.36
N GLY A 19 -17.95 -4.10 -7.34
CA GLY A 19 -18.97 -4.10 -6.32
C GLY A 19 -18.73 -2.95 -5.34
N THR A 20 -19.80 -2.29 -4.91
CA THR A 20 -19.77 -1.26 -3.86
C THR A 20 -19.26 -1.87 -2.55
N PHE A 21 -17.98 -1.68 -2.24
CA PHE A 21 -17.40 -2.10 -0.96
C PHE A 21 -17.98 -1.24 0.17
N ARG A 22 -18.75 -1.84 1.07
CA ARG A 22 -19.16 -1.21 2.32
C ARG A 22 -17.99 -1.24 3.31
N CYS A 23 -17.13 -0.22 3.20
CA CYS A 23 -16.00 -0.02 4.10
C CYS A 23 -16.51 0.38 5.50
N THR A 24 -16.17 -0.41 6.52
CA THR A 24 -16.40 -0.02 7.92
C THR A 24 -15.07 0.41 8.51
N THR A 25 -14.99 1.65 8.98
CA THR A 25 -13.72 2.27 9.38
C THR A 25 -13.65 2.45 10.89
N LYS A 26 -12.45 2.29 11.45
CA LYS A 26 -12.08 2.88 12.75
C LYS A 26 -11.12 4.02 12.46
N SER A 27 -11.51 5.25 12.76
CA SER A 27 -10.61 6.40 12.74
C SER A 27 -9.85 6.45 14.06
N TRP A 28 -8.57 6.11 14.03
CA TRP A 28 -7.68 6.45 15.12
C TRP A 28 -7.20 7.88 14.86
N VAL A 29 -7.78 8.85 15.56
CA VAL A 29 -7.16 10.18 15.68
C VAL A 29 -5.95 9.99 16.59
N SER A 30 -4.76 9.92 15.97
CA SER A 30 -3.49 9.89 16.67
C SER A 30 -3.38 11.11 17.59
N ARG A 31 -3.49 10.91 18.92
CA ARG A 31 -2.76 11.77 19.86
C ARG A 31 -1.31 11.78 19.38
N ARG A 32 -0.70 12.96 19.23
CA ARG A 32 0.70 13.14 18.79
C ARG A 32 1.52 11.94 19.26
N SER A 33 1.81 11.03 18.34
CA SER A 33 2.81 10.00 18.62
C SER A 33 4.07 10.78 18.98
N PRO A 34 4.80 10.38 20.03
CA PRO A 34 6.10 10.98 20.27
C PRO A 34 6.85 10.88 18.94
N ALA A 35 7.46 11.99 18.52
CA ALA A 35 8.34 11.98 17.37
C ALA A 35 9.20 10.73 17.51
N VAL A 36 9.22 9.87 16.49
CA VAL A 36 10.13 8.73 16.48
C VAL A 36 11.53 9.32 16.47
N THR A 37 12.05 9.58 17.66
CA THR A 37 13.46 9.82 17.93
C THR A 37 14.05 8.43 18.04
N GLY A 38 14.27 7.80 16.88
CA GLY A 38 14.83 6.46 16.79
C GLY A 38 15.97 6.48 15.77
N ALA A 39 17.19 6.49 16.27
CA ALA A 39 18.37 6.16 15.49
C ALA A 39 18.15 4.85 14.71
N ASP A 40 18.46 4.87 13.43
CA ASP A 40 18.71 3.72 12.55
C ASP A 40 17.84 2.46 12.74
N GLU A 41 16.51 2.59 12.75
CA GLU A 41 15.69 1.40 12.48
C GLU A 41 15.92 0.99 11.01
N ASP A 42 16.44 -0.22 10.84
CA ASP A 42 16.82 -0.78 9.56
C ASP A 42 15.61 -1.41 8.86
N ILE A 43 15.46 -1.10 7.58
CA ILE A 43 14.37 -1.61 6.73
C ILE A 43 14.46 -3.13 6.66
N ALA A 44 15.68 -3.69 6.54
CA ALA A 44 15.85 -5.14 6.44
C ALA A 44 15.35 -5.84 7.72
N SER A 45 15.72 -5.33 8.90
CA SER A 45 15.24 -5.86 10.18
C SER A 45 13.71 -5.80 10.31
N LEU A 46 13.06 -4.73 9.87
CA LEU A 46 11.60 -4.65 9.86
C LEU A 46 10.97 -5.66 8.89
N VAL A 47 11.55 -5.84 7.71
CA VAL A 47 11.08 -6.83 6.72
C VAL A 47 11.20 -8.24 7.28
N GLU A 48 12.31 -8.60 7.92
CA GLU A 48 12.49 -9.92 8.57
C GLU A 48 11.40 -10.21 9.60
N ARG A 49 11.08 -9.22 10.44
CA ARG A 49 10.03 -9.35 11.46
C ARG A 49 8.65 -9.50 10.83
N VAL A 50 8.36 -8.74 9.77
CA VAL A 50 7.10 -8.87 9.01
C VAL A 50 7.01 -10.27 8.41
N ALA A 51 8.05 -10.73 7.72
CA ALA A 51 8.10 -12.05 7.10
C ALA A 51 7.91 -13.16 8.13
N ALA A 52 8.57 -13.08 9.28
CA ALA A 52 8.42 -14.06 10.36
C ALA A 52 6.97 -14.19 10.82
N LEU A 53 6.27 -13.07 11.02
CA LEU A 53 4.85 -13.06 11.40
C LEU A 53 3.95 -13.58 10.28
N LEU A 54 4.21 -13.18 9.02
CA LEU A 54 3.42 -13.64 7.87
C LEU A 54 3.53 -15.16 7.70
N MET A 55 4.75 -15.71 7.77
CA MET A 55 5.00 -17.15 7.67
C MET A 55 4.42 -17.92 8.86
N ALA A 56 4.59 -17.44 10.09
CA ALA A 56 4.06 -18.11 11.28
C ALA A 56 2.52 -18.23 11.26
N ARG A 57 1.85 -17.31 10.57
CA ARG A 57 0.39 -17.24 10.44
C ARG A 57 -0.13 -17.78 9.11
N ASN A 58 0.76 -18.20 8.21
CA ASN A 58 0.43 -18.62 6.84
C ASN A 58 -0.43 -17.58 6.09
N VAL A 59 -0.05 -16.30 6.19
CA VAL A 59 -0.75 -15.19 5.54
C VAL A 59 0.12 -14.57 4.44
N ARG A 60 -0.53 -14.12 3.36
CA ARG A 60 0.11 -13.46 2.22
C ARG A 60 -0.09 -11.95 2.26
N LEU A 61 0.92 -11.22 1.82
CA LEU A 61 0.95 -9.76 1.74
C LEU A 61 0.89 -9.28 0.29
N ALA A 62 0.14 -8.20 0.06
CA ALA A 62 0.22 -7.38 -1.15
C ALA A 62 0.56 -5.91 -0.84
N THR A 63 1.11 -5.19 -1.82
CA THR A 63 1.47 -3.77 -1.67
C THR A 63 0.89 -2.91 -2.78
N ALA A 64 0.48 -1.68 -2.46
CA ALA A 64 0.10 -0.64 -3.42
C ALA A 64 0.86 0.66 -3.17
N GLU A 65 1.76 1.01 -4.08
CA GLU A 65 2.70 2.10 -3.91
C GLU A 65 2.45 3.23 -4.90
N SER A 66 2.57 4.48 -4.42
CA SER A 66 2.69 5.66 -5.28
C SER A 66 4.00 6.37 -4.99
N CYS A 67 4.08 7.22 -3.96
CA CYS A 67 5.28 8.06 -3.73
C CYS A 67 6.55 7.26 -3.38
N THR A 68 6.42 6.04 -2.85
CA THR A 68 7.54 5.13 -2.57
C THR A 68 8.07 4.44 -3.83
N GLY A 69 7.31 4.39 -4.92
CA GLY A 69 7.79 4.01 -6.25
C GLY A 69 8.34 2.58 -6.36
N GLY A 70 7.77 1.62 -5.64
CA GLY A 70 8.22 0.23 -5.65
C GLY A 70 9.29 -0.10 -4.60
N TRP A 71 9.68 0.87 -3.76
CA TRP A 71 10.69 0.64 -2.73
C TRP A 71 10.19 -0.34 -1.66
N LEU A 72 8.89 -0.40 -1.39
CA LEU A 72 8.35 -1.38 -0.44
C LEU A 72 8.45 -2.79 -1.01
N ALA A 73 7.93 -3.00 -2.22
CA ALA A 73 8.03 -4.26 -2.91
C ALA A 73 9.49 -4.71 -3.03
N LYS A 74 10.40 -3.82 -3.46
CA LYS A 74 11.85 -4.10 -3.54
C LYS A 74 12.40 -4.59 -2.21
N SER A 75 12.09 -3.89 -1.11
CA SER A 75 12.63 -4.22 0.22
C SER A 75 12.08 -5.56 0.73
N LEU A 76 10.83 -5.89 0.42
CA LEU A 76 10.24 -7.19 0.75
C LEU A 76 10.92 -8.32 -0.05
N THR A 77 11.21 -8.08 -1.33
CA THR A 77 11.87 -9.07 -2.21
C THR A 77 13.37 -9.19 -2.03
N ASP A 78 14.02 -8.25 -1.32
CA ASP A 78 15.42 -8.38 -0.94
C ASP A 78 15.63 -9.53 0.06
N LEU A 79 14.60 -9.91 0.82
CA LEU A 79 14.67 -11.01 1.78
C LEU A 79 14.51 -12.37 1.05
N PRO A 80 15.49 -13.28 1.12
CA PRO A 80 15.36 -14.60 0.52
C PRO A 80 14.13 -15.37 1.04
N GLY A 81 13.43 -16.06 0.13
CA GLY A 81 12.20 -16.79 0.45
C GLY A 81 10.93 -15.93 0.45
N SER A 82 11.00 -14.65 0.05
CA SER A 82 9.85 -13.76 -0.04
C SER A 82 8.70 -14.29 -0.88
N SER A 83 8.98 -15.14 -1.89
CA SER A 83 7.96 -15.77 -2.75
C SER A 83 6.96 -16.65 -2.00
N ALA A 84 7.25 -17.05 -0.76
CA ALA A 84 6.32 -17.83 0.06
C ALA A 84 5.17 -16.98 0.65
N TRP A 85 5.34 -15.66 0.76
CA TRP A 85 4.40 -14.78 1.46
C TRP A 85 4.15 -13.43 0.75
N PHE A 86 4.87 -13.12 -0.33
CA PHE A 86 4.71 -11.90 -1.12
C PHE A 86 4.73 -12.22 -2.63
N GLU A 87 3.63 -11.90 -3.31
CA GLU A 87 3.42 -12.20 -4.72
C GLU A 87 3.06 -10.94 -5.54
N PHE A 88 2.28 -10.02 -4.97
CA PHE A 88 1.75 -8.86 -5.68
C PHE A 88 2.25 -7.53 -5.12
N GLY A 89 2.86 -6.72 -6.00
CA GLY A 89 3.17 -5.32 -5.76
C GLY A 89 2.67 -4.44 -6.89
N PHE A 90 1.81 -3.47 -6.57
CA PHE A 90 1.27 -2.49 -7.51
C PHE A 90 2.01 -1.17 -7.36
N VAL A 91 2.55 -0.63 -8.46
CA VAL A 91 3.10 0.75 -8.48
C VAL A 91 2.16 1.65 -9.28
N ALA A 92 1.22 2.28 -8.59
CA ALA A 92 0.20 3.15 -9.15
C ALA A 92 0.59 4.64 -8.97
N TYR A 93 1.61 5.07 -9.73
CA TYR A 93 2.21 6.40 -9.55
C TYR A 93 1.25 7.54 -9.95
N GLY A 94 0.71 7.50 -11.17
CA GLY A 94 -0.26 8.49 -11.68
C GLY A 94 -1.72 8.16 -11.34
N ASN A 95 -2.62 9.13 -11.49
CA ASN A 95 -4.06 8.94 -11.23
C ASN A 95 -4.65 7.85 -12.12
N ASN A 96 -4.36 7.87 -13.43
CA ASN A 96 -4.78 6.82 -14.36
C ASN A 96 -4.34 5.41 -13.92
N ALA A 97 -3.15 5.28 -13.32
CA ALA A 97 -2.68 3.98 -12.81
C ALA A 97 -3.43 3.57 -11.53
N LYS A 98 -3.80 4.51 -10.66
CA LYS A 98 -4.65 4.25 -9.49
C LYS A 98 -6.04 3.78 -9.92
N GLU A 99 -6.61 4.41 -10.94
CA GLU A 99 -7.90 4.05 -11.50
C GLU A 99 -7.83 2.67 -12.20
N THR A 100 -6.86 2.46 -13.09
CA THR A 100 -6.78 1.25 -13.93
C THR A 100 -6.37 0.01 -13.13
N LEU A 101 -5.34 0.11 -12.28
CA LEU A 101 -4.76 -1.04 -11.59
C LEU A 101 -5.42 -1.33 -10.25
N LEU A 102 -5.89 -0.27 -9.57
CA LEU A 102 -6.39 -0.34 -8.19
C LEU A 102 -7.84 0.10 -8.08
N ALA A 103 -8.53 0.31 -9.20
CA ALA A 103 -9.95 0.67 -9.24
C ALA A 103 -10.30 1.86 -8.35
N VAL A 104 -9.35 2.79 -8.16
CA VAL A 104 -9.62 4.01 -7.39
C VAL A 104 -10.66 4.81 -8.15
N ASP A 105 -11.72 5.20 -7.46
CA ASP A 105 -12.81 6.00 -8.00
C ASP A 105 -12.28 7.38 -8.42
N PRO A 106 -12.41 7.77 -9.70
CA PRO A 106 -11.99 9.08 -10.19
C PRO A 106 -12.62 10.23 -9.39
N LEU A 107 -13.86 10.09 -8.92
CA LEU A 107 -14.54 11.11 -8.10
C LEU A 107 -13.89 11.29 -6.73
N SER A 108 -13.28 10.23 -6.18
CA SER A 108 -12.51 10.32 -4.93
C SER A 108 -11.22 11.10 -5.14
N ILE A 109 -10.56 10.92 -6.29
CA ILE A 109 -9.37 11.69 -6.67
C ILE A 109 -9.74 13.16 -6.91
N GLU A 110 -10.84 13.42 -7.61
CA GLU A 110 -11.33 14.78 -7.86
C GLU A 110 -11.66 15.52 -6.56
N ARG A 111 -12.42 14.88 -5.67
CA ARG A 111 -12.93 15.50 -4.44
C ARG A 111 -11.88 15.64 -3.34
N TYR A 112 -11.04 14.62 -3.15
CA TYR A 112 -10.13 14.55 -2.01
C TYR A 112 -8.66 14.65 -2.42
N GLY A 113 -8.33 14.53 -3.70
CA GLY A 113 -6.97 14.42 -4.21
C GLY A 113 -6.38 13.02 -4.07
N ALA A 114 -5.37 12.72 -4.89
CA ALA A 114 -4.66 11.43 -4.89
C ALA A 114 -3.93 11.13 -3.56
N VAL A 115 -3.62 12.16 -2.77
CA VAL A 115 -3.04 12.05 -1.43
C VAL A 115 -4.14 12.34 -0.41
N SER A 116 -4.90 11.29 -0.09
CA SER A 116 -6.05 11.34 0.79
C SER A 116 -6.27 9.99 1.47
N ARG A 117 -7.10 10.00 2.51
CA ARG A 117 -7.49 8.81 3.24
C ARG A 117 -8.27 7.86 2.34
N GLU A 118 -9.19 8.40 1.57
CA GLU A 118 -10.12 7.70 0.70
C GLU A 118 -9.36 6.92 -0.39
N VAL A 119 -8.41 7.58 -1.05
CA VAL A 119 -7.57 6.95 -2.07
C VAL A 119 -6.67 5.88 -1.45
N ALA A 120 -6.05 6.14 -0.28
CA ALA A 120 -5.22 5.13 0.39
C ALA A 120 -6.01 3.86 0.75
N ILE A 121 -7.25 3.99 1.24
CA ILE A 121 -8.13 2.85 1.55
C ILE A 121 -8.45 2.08 0.28
N GLN A 122 -8.89 2.74 -0.78
CA GLN A 122 -9.25 2.08 -2.04
C GLN A 122 -8.05 1.33 -2.63
N MET A 123 -6.87 1.94 -2.59
CA MET A 123 -5.62 1.29 -3.01
C MET A 123 -5.35 0.00 -2.19
N ALA A 124 -5.45 0.04 -0.86
CA ALA A 124 -5.19 -1.14 -0.02
C ALA A 124 -6.24 -2.24 -0.21
N VAL A 125 -7.52 -1.87 -0.21
CA VAL A 125 -8.64 -2.81 -0.35
C VAL A 125 -8.58 -3.51 -1.71
N THR A 126 -8.37 -2.76 -2.80
CA THR A 126 -8.28 -3.36 -4.13
C THR A 126 -7.02 -4.20 -4.27
N ALA A 127 -5.86 -3.74 -3.77
CA ALA A 127 -4.63 -4.53 -3.81
C ALA A 127 -4.81 -5.89 -3.14
N ARG A 128 -5.46 -5.94 -1.96
CA ARG A 128 -5.79 -7.21 -1.29
C ARG A 128 -6.76 -8.06 -2.11
N ALA A 129 -7.84 -7.45 -2.62
CA ALA A 129 -8.87 -8.17 -3.36
C ALA A 129 -8.36 -8.78 -4.67
N VAL A 130 -7.55 -8.03 -5.44
CA VAL A 130 -7.00 -8.47 -6.74
C VAL A 130 -5.92 -9.54 -6.57
N SER A 131 -5.09 -9.42 -5.53
CA SER A 131 -4.01 -10.37 -5.24
C SER A 131 -4.46 -11.62 -4.49
N GLU A 132 -5.70 -11.64 -3.99
CA GLU A 132 -6.18 -12.65 -3.03
C GLU A 132 -5.28 -12.80 -1.79
N ALA A 133 -4.52 -11.76 -1.45
CA ALA A 133 -3.71 -11.70 -0.23
C ALA A 133 -4.60 -11.58 1.02
N ASP A 134 -4.06 -11.93 2.18
CA ASP A 134 -4.76 -11.83 3.46
C ASP A 134 -4.66 -10.42 4.04
N ILE A 135 -3.57 -9.71 3.73
CA ILE A 135 -3.31 -8.35 4.14
C ILE A 135 -2.73 -7.54 2.97
N ALA A 136 -3.08 -6.26 2.89
CA ALA A 136 -2.42 -5.33 1.98
C ALA A 136 -2.07 -4.01 2.66
N VAL A 137 -1.02 -3.37 2.15
CA VAL A 137 -0.62 -2.02 2.56
C VAL A 137 -0.56 -1.09 1.36
N ALA A 138 -1.05 0.14 1.53
CA ALA A 138 -1.00 1.17 0.51
C ALA A 138 -0.29 2.43 1.00
N VAL A 139 0.44 3.08 0.08
CA VAL A 139 1.18 4.32 0.34
C VAL A 139 0.92 5.35 -0.77
N THR A 140 0.36 6.50 -0.41
CA THR A 140 0.21 7.67 -1.31
C THR A 140 0.65 8.94 -0.62
N GLY A 141 1.40 9.81 -1.28
CA GLY A 141 2.00 10.97 -0.61
C GLY A 141 2.73 11.94 -1.52
N ILE A 142 3.14 13.06 -0.93
CA ILE A 142 3.87 14.16 -1.60
C ILE A 142 5.32 14.10 -1.13
N ALA A 143 6.17 13.39 -1.86
CA ALA A 143 7.58 13.26 -1.48
C ALA A 143 8.41 14.52 -1.76
N GLY A 144 7.93 15.45 -2.60
CA GLY A 144 8.67 16.66 -2.95
C GLY A 144 9.69 16.47 -4.10
N PRO A 145 10.46 17.53 -4.42
CA PRO A 145 10.46 18.83 -3.75
C PRO A 145 9.19 19.67 -4.02
N ASP A 146 8.46 19.35 -5.10
CA ASP A 146 7.23 20.05 -5.49
C ASP A 146 5.95 19.27 -5.17
N GLY A 147 4.80 19.85 -5.52
CA GLY A 147 3.49 19.20 -5.46
C GLY A 147 2.76 19.34 -4.13
N GLY A 148 3.34 20.05 -3.17
CA GLY A 148 2.67 20.43 -1.92
C GLY A 148 1.78 21.67 -2.09
N THR A 149 0.77 21.78 -1.23
CA THR A 149 -0.02 23.00 -1.02
C THR A 149 0.07 23.42 0.46
N PRO A 150 -0.39 24.63 0.85
CA PRO A 150 -0.47 25.00 2.27
C PRO A 150 -1.25 24.00 3.13
N GLU A 151 -2.31 23.40 2.57
CA GLU A 151 -3.17 22.42 3.25
C GLU A 151 -2.56 21.01 3.25
N LYS A 152 -1.78 20.67 2.22
CA LYS A 152 -1.09 19.37 2.07
C LYS A 152 0.36 19.60 1.67
N PRO A 153 1.23 19.98 2.63
CA PRO A 153 2.61 20.30 2.32
C PRO A 153 3.39 19.06 1.85
N VAL A 154 4.55 19.31 1.26
CA VAL A 154 5.56 18.26 1.04
C VAL A 154 5.84 17.53 2.34
N GLY A 155 5.97 16.21 2.27
CA GLY A 155 6.08 15.33 3.43
C GLY A 155 4.74 14.70 3.85
N THR A 156 3.61 15.18 3.33
CA THR A 156 2.28 14.60 3.62
C THR A 156 2.15 13.22 2.97
N VAL A 157 1.93 12.19 3.78
CA VAL A 157 1.77 10.81 3.33
C VAL A 157 0.58 10.16 4.02
N TRP A 158 -0.28 9.51 3.24
CA TRP A 158 -1.30 8.60 3.72
C TRP A 158 -0.86 7.16 3.56
N LEU A 159 -1.03 6.41 4.64
CA LEU A 159 -0.82 4.97 4.72
C LEU A 159 -2.16 4.31 5.01
N ALA A 160 -2.40 3.15 4.40
CA ALA A 160 -3.54 2.30 4.74
C ALA A 160 -3.11 0.84 4.83
N TRP A 161 -3.69 0.09 5.76
CA TRP A 161 -3.55 -1.35 5.86
C TRP A 161 -4.93 -1.99 5.89
N ASP A 162 -5.20 -2.89 4.94
CA ASP A 162 -6.43 -3.69 4.93
C ASP A 162 -6.08 -5.10 5.37
N GLY A 163 -6.43 -5.43 6.61
CA GLY A 163 -6.13 -6.71 7.25
C GLY A 163 -7.19 -7.79 7.04
N PRO A 164 -7.03 -8.96 7.67
CA PRO A 164 -7.93 -10.11 7.52
C PRO A 164 -9.38 -9.83 7.92
N ASP A 165 -9.61 -8.92 8.86
CA ASP A 165 -10.95 -8.50 9.31
C ASP A 165 -11.68 -7.60 8.28
N ARG A 166 -11.02 -7.29 7.15
CA ARG A 166 -11.50 -6.43 6.06
C ARG A 166 -11.87 -5.03 6.52
N ARG A 167 -11.16 -4.52 7.52
CA ARG A 167 -11.30 -3.15 8.00
C ARG A 167 -9.99 -2.40 7.78
N ALA A 168 -9.97 -1.58 6.74
CA ALA A 168 -8.85 -0.72 6.47
C ALA A 168 -8.57 0.24 7.65
N SER A 169 -7.39 0.11 8.24
CA SER A 169 -6.82 1.11 9.15
C SER A 169 -6.00 2.12 8.34
N THR A 170 -5.95 3.37 8.79
CA THR A 170 -5.28 4.46 8.04
C THR A 170 -4.47 5.34 8.96
N ARG A 171 -3.39 5.92 8.43
CA ARG A 171 -2.55 6.88 9.15
C ARG A 171 -2.12 8.01 8.23
N LEU A 172 -2.26 9.24 8.70
CA LEU A 172 -1.72 10.44 8.07
C LEU A 172 -0.41 10.81 8.76
N GLU A 173 0.63 11.05 7.97
CA GLU A 173 1.95 11.42 8.45
C GLU A 173 2.47 12.66 7.72
N HIS A 174 3.32 13.40 8.42
CA HIS A 174 4.01 14.58 7.92
C HIS A 174 5.51 14.41 8.17
N TYR A 175 6.23 13.97 7.14
CA TYR A 175 7.66 13.71 7.22
C TYR A 175 8.49 14.93 6.85
N VAL A 176 9.66 15.06 7.46
CA VAL A 176 10.62 16.12 7.17
C VAL A 176 11.81 15.54 6.40
N GLY A 177 12.35 16.32 5.47
CA GLY A 177 13.57 15.99 4.72
C GLY A 177 13.36 16.06 3.21
N ASP A 178 14.39 15.63 2.48
CA ASP A 178 14.33 15.55 1.04
C ASP A 178 13.40 14.41 0.54
N ARG A 179 13.25 14.33 -0.78
CA ARG A 179 12.42 13.31 -1.43
C ARG A 179 12.77 11.88 -1.02
N ARG A 180 14.04 11.58 -0.79
CA ARG A 180 14.49 10.25 -0.39
C ARG A 180 14.15 9.99 1.08
N ALA A 181 14.37 10.96 1.95
CA ALA A 181 14.05 10.88 3.37
C ALA A 181 12.55 10.68 3.62
N VAL A 182 11.68 11.43 2.92
CA VAL A 182 10.22 11.27 3.03
C VAL A 182 9.79 9.87 2.62
N ARG A 183 10.32 9.35 1.48
CA ARG A 183 10.02 8.00 1.02
C ARG A 183 10.50 6.92 1.98
N ARG A 184 11.71 7.08 2.55
CA ARG A 184 12.26 6.15 3.54
C ARG A 184 11.40 6.10 4.81
N GLN A 185 11.01 7.25 5.34
CA GLN A 185 10.16 7.32 6.53
C GLN A 185 8.78 6.70 6.29
N ALA A 186 8.18 6.95 5.12
CA ALA A 186 6.93 6.30 4.72
C ALA A 186 7.06 4.77 4.67
N LEU A 187 8.19 4.25 4.19
CA LEU A 187 8.49 2.82 4.17
C LEU A 187 8.53 2.20 5.56
N LEU A 188 9.28 2.82 6.48
CA LEU A 188 9.40 2.37 7.87
C LEU A 188 8.04 2.35 8.56
N ALA A 189 7.24 3.39 8.35
CA ALA A 189 5.89 3.47 8.90
C ALA A 189 4.97 2.40 8.31
N ALA A 190 5.05 2.14 7.00
CA ALA A 190 4.30 1.08 6.31
C ALA A 190 4.59 -0.31 6.94
N LEU A 191 5.86 -0.64 7.12
CA LEU A 191 6.30 -1.91 7.73
C LEU A 191 5.93 -1.99 9.21
N THR A 192 6.12 -0.91 9.97
CA THR A 192 5.73 -0.84 11.38
C THR A 192 4.23 -1.03 11.56
N GLY A 193 3.41 -0.46 10.67
CA GLY A 193 1.97 -0.66 10.68
C GLY A 193 1.58 -2.11 10.38
N LEU A 194 2.26 -2.77 9.44
CA LEU A 194 2.05 -4.21 9.18
C LEU A 194 2.31 -5.05 10.43
N LEU A 195 3.41 -4.78 11.16
CA LEU A 195 3.70 -5.49 12.41
C LEU A 195 2.59 -5.34 13.44
N ARG A 196 1.95 -4.17 13.52
CA ARG A 196 0.81 -3.94 14.43
C ARG A 196 -0.42 -4.72 13.98
N GLN A 197 -0.77 -4.64 12.69
CA GLN A 197 -1.89 -5.40 12.13
C GLN A 197 -1.73 -6.92 12.32
N LEU A 198 -0.50 -7.41 12.23
CA LEU A 198 -0.13 -8.81 12.46
C LEU A 198 0.12 -9.16 13.93
N ALA A 199 0.03 -8.22 14.87
CA ALA A 199 0.09 -8.51 16.30
C ALA A 199 -1.31 -8.56 16.92
N ASP A 200 -2.22 -7.74 16.39
CA ASP A 200 -3.58 -7.53 16.91
C ASP A 200 -4.62 -8.54 16.37
N GLY A 201 -4.25 -9.38 15.40
CA GLY A 201 -5.09 -10.46 14.84
C GLY A 201 -4.73 -11.83 15.39
#